data_AF-A0A924J293-F1
#
_entry.id   AF-A0A924J293-F1
#
_cell.length_a   1.000
_cell.length_b   1.000
_cell.length_c   1.000
_cell.angle_alpha   90.00
_cell.angle_beta   90.00
_cell.angle_gamma   90.00
#
_symmetry.space_group_name_H-M   'P 1'
#
loop_
_entity.id
_entity.type
_entity.pdbx_description
1 polymer ?
#
loop_
_entity_poly.entity_id
_entity_poly.type
_entity_poly.pdbx_seq_one_letter_code
_entity_poly.pdbx_strand_id
1 'polypeptide(L)'
;MIGPLPAPLQRPATPPASPVGPDLNGLVLLDLPDFDSLAGAHRVEADRVLDQVDVFIWVTDPQKYADARLHEDYIARLSAHDAVTITILNQADRLGPAGLAACRADLIRLLTADGLADPEVIATSARDGSGVDDLLHRMSVVVAGHHAAVKRLDSDLRSAATALRPGVADSEPTLDGSADAELVAALSRAAGIPVIVDAVEREFRRETAVVTGWPVTRWVSALRPDPLRRIGLGKDRPEHARAISQSDVRSVLGRSSLPPATPAARSAVALSTRTLGDRAGRELPQAWTDEVTDAAMPPGADLADALDQAVVSTSLRARDPRWWTLCGVLQFILAITAAVGLGWLIVLMVLGWLQLPTVGTPRLGPLPYPSLLLVGGLLAGYLMSLLTRALGRVSSRRRKALVAGRLRESVQQVVRERLISPVQEVLDRHRMTREYLDQARKPRDRAGN
;
A
#
# COMPACT_ATOMS: atom_id res chain seq x y z
N MET A 1 59.20 50.21 -48.84
CA MET A 1 57.77 50.51 -49.06
C MET A 1 57.00 49.93 -47.88
N ILE A 2 56.29 50.76 -47.13
CA ILE A 2 55.56 50.37 -45.92
C ILE A 2 54.07 50.36 -46.28
N GLY A 3 53.37 49.26 -45.98
CA GLY A 3 51.94 49.11 -46.27
C GLY A 3 51.05 50.01 -45.39
N PRO A 4 49.80 50.28 -45.79
CA PRO A 4 48.91 51.17 -45.06
C PRO A 4 48.45 50.57 -43.72
N LEU A 5 48.18 51.46 -42.76
CA LEU A 5 47.66 51.11 -41.43
C LEU A 5 46.24 50.51 -41.49
N PRO A 6 45.89 49.57 -40.58
CA PRO A 6 44.52 49.07 -40.46
C PRO A 6 43.57 50.15 -39.89
N ALA A 7 42.30 50.06 -40.28
CA ALA A 7 41.25 50.99 -39.86
C ALA A 7 40.91 50.85 -38.35
N PRO A 8 40.43 51.92 -37.69
CA PRO A 8 40.07 51.87 -36.27
C PRO A 8 38.85 50.98 -36.02
N LEU A 9 38.90 50.23 -34.91
CA LEU A 9 37.81 49.38 -34.45
C LEU A 9 36.55 50.21 -34.19
N GLN A 10 35.44 49.83 -34.82
CA GLN A 10 34.12 50.41 -34.53
C GLN A 10 33.70 50.05 -33.10
N ARG A 11 33.31 51.05 -32.32
CA ARG A 11 32.63 50.82 -31.04
C ARG A 11 31.28 50.13 -31.30
N PRO A 12 30.85 49.18 -30.46
CA PRO A 12 29.49 48.64 -30.58
C PRO A 12 28.46 49.76 -30.46
N ALA A 13 27.43 49.72 -31.31
CA ALA A 13 26.38 50.73 -31.31
C ALA A 13 25.52 50.62 -30.05
N THR A 14 25.24 51.76 -29.42
CA THR A 14 24.22 51.85 -28.35
C THR A 14 22.86 51.41 -28.92
N PRO A 15 22.14 50.47 -28.30
CA PRO A 15 20.81 50.09 -28.77
C PRO A 15 19.84 51.28 -28.65
N PRO A 16 18.88 51.45 -29.57
CA PRO A 16 17.92 52.54 -29.52
C PRO A 16 16.98 52.39 -28.31
N ALA A 17 16.71 53.49 -27.62
CA ALA A 17 15.71 53.53 -26.55
C ALA A 17 14.33 53.14 -27.08
N SER A 18 13.71 52.13 -26.47
CA SER A 18 12.34 51.72 -26.81
C SER A 18 11.33 52.67 -26.16
N PRO A 19 10.23 53.05 -26.84
CA PRO A 19 9.28 54.06 -26.35
C PRO A 19 8.26 53.47 -25.35
N VAL A 20 8.62 52.43 -24.62
CA VAL A 20 7.80 51.77 -23.61
C VAL A 20 8.42 52.09 -22.26
N GLY A 21 7.62 52.57 -21.31
CA GLY A 21 8.09 52.78 -19.94
C GLY A 21 8.61 51.48 -19.30
N PRO A 22 9.40 51.56 -18.22
CA PRO A 22 10.02 50.39 -17.59
C PRO A 22 8.99 49.28 -17.32
N ASP A 23 9.22 48.10 -17.90
CA ASP A 23 8.34 46.94 -17.72
C ASP A 23 8.59 46.31 -16.34
N LEU A 24 7.72 46.68 -15.40
CA LEU A 24 7.73 46.21 -14.01
C LEU A 24 6.66 45.13 -13.75
N ASN A 25 6.13 44.48 -14.80
CA ASN A 25 5.10 43.45 -14.61
C ASN A 25 5.62 42.29 -13.76
N GLY A 26 4.91 41.97 -12.67
CA GLY A 26 5.31 40.95 -11.71
C GLY A 26 6.24 41.44 -10.59
N LEU A 27 6.62 42.73 -10.57
CA LEU A 27 7.22 43.35 -9.40
C LEU A 27 6.19 43.43 -8.25
N VAL A 28 6.58 42.97 -7.08
CA VAL A 28 5.91 43.28 -5.81
C VAL A 28 6.87 44.10 -4.97
N LEU A 29 6.53 45.37 -4.72
CA LEU A 29 7.28 46.21 -3.79
C LEU A 29 6.68 46.06 -2.39
N LEU A 30 7.52 45.67 -1.44
CA LEU A 30 7.13 45.48 -0.04
C LEU A 30 7.87 46.52 0.81
N ASP A 31 7.11 47.42 1.42
CA ASP A 31 7.63 48.39 2.39
C ASP A 31 7.83 47.69 3.74
N LEU A 32 9.02 47.85 4.34
CA LEU A 32 9.42 47.15 5.54
C LEU A 32 9.28 48.05 6.77
N PRO A 33 8.82 47.54 7.93
CA PRO A 33 8.64 48.35 9.13
C PRO A 33 9.98 48.90 9.63
N ASP A 34 9.95 50.12 10.18
CA ASP A 34 11.12 50.92 10.56
C ASP A 34 12.14 50.13 11.43
N PHE A 35 13.31 49.85 10.85
CA PHE A 35 14.38 49.03 11.44
C PHE A 35 15.00 49.62 12.71
N ASP A 36 14.81 50.93 12.95
CA ASP A 36 15.27 51.66 14.14
C ASP A 36 14.43 51.34 15.41
N SER A 37 13.36 50.55 15.29
CA SER A 37 12.50 50.18 16.43
C SER A 37 13.09 49.06 17.29
N LEU A 38 13.44 49.38 18.55
CA LEU A 38 13.97 48.45 19.58
C LEU A 38 13.03 47.28 20.01
N ALA A 39 11.94 47.02 19.27
CA ALA A 39 10.96 45.98 19.56
C ALA A 39 11.35 44.67 18.85
N GLY A 40 11.82 43.67 19.60
CA GLY A 40 12.33 42.40 19.04
C GLY A 40 11.35 41.62 18.14
N ALA A 41 10.05 41.87 18.24
CA ALA A 41 9.05 41.26 17.34
C ALA A 41 9.13 41.80 15.90
N HIS A 42 9.50 43.06 15.69
CA HIS A 42 9.62 43.64 14.35
C HIS A 42 10.87 43.13 13.61
N ARG A 43 11.96 42.87 14.36
CA ARG A 43 13.20 42.33 13.79
C ARG A 43 12.99 40.94 13.18
N VAL A 44 12.34 40.04 13.91
CA VAL A 44 12.08 38.66 13.45
C VAL A 44 11.21 38.59 12.19
N GLU A 45 10.22 39.48 12.06
CA GLU A 45 9.37 39.51 10.86
C GLU A 45 10.12 40.12 9.66
N ALA A 46 10.96 41.14 9.88
CA ALA A 46 11.84 41.66 8.83
C ALA A 46 12.85 40.60 8.37
N ASP A 47 13.52 39.89 9.30
CA ASP A 47 14.45 38.80 9.00
C ASP A 47 13.78 37.73 8.12
N ARG A 48 12.56 37.29 8.49
CA ARG A 48 11.76 36.30 7.72
C ARG A 48 11.45 36.76 6.30
N VAL A 49 11.31 38.06 6.07
CA VAL A 49 11.03 38.63 4.75
C VAL A 49 12.32 38.75 3.92
N LEU A 50 13.45 39.11 4.54
CA LEU A 50 14.74 39.18 3.84
C LEU A 50 15.19 37.83 3.25
N ASP A 51 14.83 36.70 3.89
CA ASP A 51 15.05 35.35 3.35
C ASP A 51 14.26 35.03 2.06
N GLN A 52 13.31 35.87 1.65
CA GLN A 52 12.35 35.61 0.55
C GLN A 52 12.40 36.64 -0.59
N VAL A 53 13.22 37.69 -0.51
CA VAL A 53 13.28 38.75 -1.54
C VAL A 53 14.38 38.49 -2.57
N ASP A 54 14.05 38.61 -3.86
CA ASP A 54 15.03 38.60 -4.95
C ASP A 54 15.92 39.86 -4.97
N VAL A 55 15.41 40.97 -4.45
CA VAL A 55 16.02 42.31 -4.51
C VAL A 55 15.79 43.04 -3.20
N PHE A 56 16.86 43.61 -2.64
CA PHE A 56 16.79 44.51 -1.49
C PHE A 56 17.05 45.95 -1.95
N ILE A 57 16.15 46.87 -1.62
CA ILE A 57 16.29 48.30 -1.94
C ILE A 57 16.56 49.05 -0.64
N TRP A 58 17.79 49.51 -0.45
CA TRP A 58 18.18 50.26 0.72
C TRP A 58 18.08 51.77 0.45
N VAL A 59 17.37 52.51 1.30
CA VAL A 59 17.13 53.95 1.16
C VAL A 59 17.78 54.71 2.31
N THR A 60 18.63 55.68 1.99
CA THR A 60 19.30 56.55 2.97
C THR A 60 19.31 58.00 2.50
N ASP A 61 19.77 58.92 3.35
CA ASP A 61 19.85 60.37 3.07
C ASP A 61 21.21 60.96 3.47
N PRO A 62 21.61 62.14 2.96
CA PRO A 62 22.90 62.79 3.25
C PRO A 62 23.18 63.10 4.72
N GLN A 63 22.18 63.03 5.61
CA GLN A 63 22.33 63.22 7.05
C GLN A 63 22.52 61.89 7.79
N LYS A 64 21.99 60.78 7.25
CA LYS A 64 21.98 59.45 7.86
C LYS A 64 22.94 58.42 7.24
N TYR A 65 23.47 58.65 6.05
CA TYR A 65 24.22 57.64 5.27
C TYR A 65 25.48 57.04 5.92
N ALA A 66 25.96 57.64 7.02
CA ALA A 66 27.16 57.22 7.75
C ALA A 66 26.86 56.83 9.22
N ASP A 67 25.59 56.60 9.60
CA ASP A 67 25.24 56.20 10.96
C ASP A 67 25.52 54.71 11.20
N ALA A 68 26.61 54.43 11.93
CA ALA A 68 27.21 53.10 12.09
C ALA A 68 26.25 51.98 12.55
N ARG A 69 25.12 52.31 13.19
CA ARG A 69 24.13 51.32 13.66
C ARG A 69 23.35 50.62 12.54
N LEU A 70 23.31 51.19 11.34
CA LEU A 70 22.56 50.64 10.20
C LEU A 70 23.40 49.70 9.32
N HIS A 71 24.73 49.75 9.43
CA HIS A 71 25.66 49.09 8.49
C HIS A 71 26.11 47.69 8.95
N GLU A 72 26.72 47.58 10.13
CA GLU A 72 27.47 46.37 10.55
C GLU A 72 26.61 45.09 10.63
N ASP A 73 25.34 45.22 11.01
CA ASP A 73 24.52 44.05 11.41
C ASP A 73 23.67 43.48 10.26
N TYR A 74 23.41 44.24 9.19
CA TYR A 74 22.46 43.85 8.13
C TYR A 74 23.10 43.70 6.75
N ILE A 75 23.98 44.63 6.35
CA ILE A 75 24.61 44.60 5.03
C ILE A 75 25.53 43.38 4.89
N ALA A 76 26.33 43.10 5.92
CA ALA A 76 27.17 41.92 5.99
C ALA A 76 26.37 40.59 5.95
N ARG A 77 25.10 40.60 6.37
CA ARG A 77 24.20 39.43 6.27
C ARG A 77 23.62 39.30 4.88
N LEU A 78 23.10 40.37 4.29
CA LEU A 78 22.56 40.37 2.92
C LEU A 78 23.60 39.94 1.88
N SER A 79 24.87 40.32 2.07
CA SER A 79 26.00 39.85 1.27
C SER A 79 26.22 38.32 1.31
N ALA A 80 25.62 37.59 2.26
CA ALA A 80 25.72 36.13 2.35
C ALA A 80 24.59 35.39 1.60
N HIS A 81 23.57 36.10 1.11
CA HIS A 81 22.40 35.51 0.44
C HIS A 81 22.35 35.73 -1.09
N ASP A 82 23.42 36.27 -1.70
CA ASP A 82 23.50 36.63 -3.13
C ASP A 82 22.38 37.56 -3.66
N ALA A 83 21.62 38.20 -2.77
CA ALA A 83 20.49 39.07 -3.12
C ALA A 83 20.96 40.38 -3.78
N VAL A 84 20.28 40.80 -4.85
CA VAL A 84 20.63 42.03 -5.57
C VAL A 84 20.30 43.24 -4.68
N THR A 85 21.33 43.94 -4.21
CA THR A 85 21.18 45.14 -3.37
C THR A 85 21.27 46.40 -4.22
N ILE A 86 20.23 47.24 -4.18
CA ILE A 86 20.18 48.56 -4.84
C ILE A 86 20.22 49.63 -3.73
N THR A 87 21.23 50.52 -3.74
CA THR A 87 21.30 51.62 -2.78
C THR A 87 20.76 52.92 -3.36
N ILE A 88 19.92 53.61 -2.60
CA ILE A 88 19.31 54.89 -2.95
C ILE A 88 19.77 55.95 -1.95
N LEU A 89 20.43 57.00 -2.45
CA LEU A 89 20.71 58.24 -1.72
C LEU A 89 19.62 59.26 -2.05
N ASN A 90 18.54 59.26 -1.26
CA ASN A 90 17.41 60.18 -1.39
C ASN A 90 17.77 61.57 -0.83
N GLN A 91 16.92 62.59 -1.08
CA GLN A 91 17.15 63.99 -0.71
C GLN A 91 18.40 64.61 -1.36
N ALA A 92 18.78 64.16 -2.56
CA ALA A 92 19.88 64.72 -3.33
C ALA A 92 19.69 66.22 -3.66
N ASP A 93 18.45 66.72 -3.66
CA ASP A 93 18.10 68.14 -3.86
C ASP A 93 18.69 69.08 -2.79
N ARG A 94 19.07 68.52 -1.63
CA ARG A 94 19.67 69.26 -0.51
C ARG A 94 21.19 69.47 -0.67
N LEU A 95 21.82 68.86 -1.69
CA LEU A 95 23.25 68.94 -1.95
C LEU A 95 23.57 69.67 -3.25
N GLY A 96 24.61 70.52 -3.23
CA GLY A 96 25.23 71.01 -4.46
C GLY A 96 25.99 69.91 -5.21
N PRO A 97 26.26 70.02 -6.51
CA PRO A 97 26.83 68.94 -7.33
C PRO A 97 28.14 68.33 -6.78
N ALA A 98 29.04 69.16 -6.24
CA ALA A 98 30.28 68.69 -5.61
C ALA A 98 30.04 67.94 -4.29
N GLY A 99 29.04 68.36 -3.50
CA GLY A 99 28.64 67.70 -2.26
C GLY A 99 27.97 66.35 -2.53
N LEU A 100 27.12 66.28 -3.57
CA LEU A 100 26.50 65.03 -4.00
C LEU A 100 27.54 64.01 -4.48
N ALA A 101 28.52 64.45 -5.28
CA ALA A 101 29.62 63.60 -5.73
C ALA A 101 30.47 63.07 -4.56
N ALA A 102 30.78 63.93 -3.58
CA ALA A 102 31.53 63.52 -2.38
C ALA A 102 30.74 62.54 -1.51
N CYS A 103 29.45 62.82 -1.23
CA CYS A 103 28.58 61.95 -0.45
C CYS A 103 28.38 60.57 -1.10
N ARG A 104 28.19 60.54 -2.44
CA ARG A 104 28.07 59.29 -3.20
C ARG A 104 29.37 58.48 -3.17
N ALA A 105 30.52 59.13 -3.31
CA ALA A 105 31.82 58.46 -3.25
C ALA A 105 32.12 57.88 -1.86
N ASP A 106 31.75 58.60 -0.79
CA ASP A 106 31.93 58.11 0.58
C ASP A 106 30.96 56.97 0.93
N LEU A 107 29.71 57.03 0.46
CA LEU A 107 28.75 55.92 0.64
C LEU A 107 29.18 54.65 -0.11
N ILE A 108 29.68 54.78 -1.34
CA ILE A 108 30.30 53.66 -2.08
C ILE A 108 31.47 53.06 -1.27
N ARG A 109 32.35 53.90 -0.71
CA ARG A 109 33.48 53.47 0.12
C ARG A 109 33.03 52.72 1.39
N LEU A 110 31.96 53.16 2.04
CA LEU A 110 31.37 52.46 3.19
C LEU A 110 30.82 51.09 2.78
N LEU A 111 29.97 51.04 1.76
CA LEU A 111 29.39 49.78 1.26
C LEU A 111 30.44 48.75 0.82
N THR A 112 31.54 49.18 0.21
CA THR A 112 32.67 48.28 -0.11
C THR A 112 33.40 47.79 1.13
N ALA A 113 33.52 48.61 2.19
CA ALA A 113 34.10 48.17 3.46
C ALA A 113 33.18 47.17 4.20
N ASP A 114 31.87 47.31 4.05
CA ASP A 114 30.84 46.43 4.61
C ASP A 114 30.67 45.10 3.83
N GLY A 115 31.39 44.94 2.70
CA GLY A 115 31.50 43.67 1.96
C GLY A 115 30.88 43.63 0.55
N LEU A 116 30.20 44.68 0.08
CA LEU A 116 29.67 44.68 -1.29
C LEU A 116 30.81 44.77 -2.31
N ALA A 117 30.86 43.80 -3.23
CA ALA A 117 31.88 43.72 -4.27
C ALA A 117 31.75 44.81 -5.36
N ASP A 118 30.54 45.27 -5.65
CA ASP A 118 30.26 46.35 -6.62
C ASP A 118 29.00 47.15 -6.21
N PRO A 119 29.12 48.07 -5.21
CA PRO A 119 27.97 48.79 -4.67
C PRO A 119 27.51 49.93 -5.57
N GLU A 120 26.30 49.77 -6.12
CA GLU A 120 25.64 50.79 -6.93
C GLU A 120 24.79 51.74 -6.06
N VAL A 121 25.13 53.03 -6.11
CA VAL A 121 24.38 54.11 -5.44
C VAL A 121 23.68 54.98 -6.49
N ILE A 122 22.35 55.00 -6.45
CA ILE A 122 21.48 55.87 -7.25
C ILE A 122 21.10 57.09 -6.39
N ALA A 123 21.44 58.29 -6.84
CA ALA A 123 21.03 59.53 -6.16
C ALA A 123 19.62 59.91 -6.62
N THR A 124 18.71 60.19 -5.68
CA THR A 124 17.32 60.55 -5.97
C THR A 124 16.84 61.74 -5.13
N SER A 125 15.76 62.38 -5.56
CA SER A 125 14.94 63.20 -4.67
C SER A 125 13.46 62.93 -4.92
N ALA A 126 12.77 62.46 -3.88
CA ALA A 126 11.32 62.30 -3.88
C ALA A 126 10.54 63.63 -3.97
N ARG A 127 11.22 64.78 -3.89
CA ARG A 127 10.61 66.12 -3.90
C ARG A 127 10.49 66.72 -5.29
N ASP A 128 11.49 66.50 -6.14
CA ASP A 128 11.54 67.01 -7.52
C ASP A 128 11.52 65.89 -8.59
N GLY A 129 11.58 64.62 -8.18
CA GLY A 129 11.56 63.46 -9.06
C GLY A 129 12.91 63.11 -9.68
N SER A 130 13.99 63.84 -9.36
CA SER A 130 15.33 63.56 -9.89
C SER A 130 15.80 62.15 -9.51
N GLY A 131 16.43 61.45 -10.45
CA GLY A 131 16.94 60.09 -10.29
C GLY A 131 15.90 58.97 -10.16
N VAL A 132 14.61 59.28 -10.10
CA VAL A 132 13.54 58.26 -10.01
C VAL A 132 13.47 57.42 -11.28
N ASP A 133 13.68 58.02 -12.46
CA ASP A 133 13.75 57.29 -13.73
C ASP A 133 14.94 56.31 -13.77
N ASP A 134 16.10 56.68 -13.20
CA ASP A 134 17.27 55.79 -13.10
C ASP A 134 16.97 54.59 -12.19
N LEU A 135 16.28 54.82 -11.06
CA LEU A 135 15.81 53.75 -10.18
C LEU A 135 14.81 52.81 -10.88
N LEU A 136 13.78 53.36 -11.52
CA LEU A 136 12.78 52.56 -12.24
C LEU A 136 13.41 51.78 -13.39
N HIS A 137 14.37 52.37 -14.10
CA HIS A 137 15.17 51.67 -15.10
C HIS A 137 15.95 50.50 -14.47
N ARG A 138 16.66 50.74 -13.37
CA ARG A 138 17.43 49.69 -12.69
C ARG A 138 16.56 48.55 -12.19
N MET A 139 15.41 48.85 -11.59
CA MET A 139 14.42 47.85 -11.17
C MET A 139 13.91 47.04 -12.38
N SER A 140 13.62 47.68 -13.51
CA SER A 140 13.18 46.99 -14.73
C SER A 140 14.24 46.04 -15.30
N VAL A 141 15.53 46.39 -15.20
CA VAL A 141 16.63 45.49 -15.61
C VAL A 141 16.68 44.23 -14.75
N VAL A 142 16.47 44.36 -13.43
CA VAL A 142 16.48 43.20 -12.51
C VAL A 142 15.24 42.33 -12.71
N VAL A 143 14.05 42.94 -12.82
CA VAL A 143 12.79 42.24 -13.12
C VAL A 143 12.88 41.50 -14.46
N ALA A 144 13.37 42.15 -15.51
CA ALA A 144 13.58 41.51 -16.82
C ALA A 144 14.60 40.36 -16.76
N GLY A 145 15.67 40.51 -15.96
CA GLY A 145 16.66 39.46 -15.72
C GLY A 145 16.06 38.22 -15.05
N HIS A 146 15.29 38.40 -13.97
CA HIS A 146 14.58 37.32 -13.28
C HIS A 146 13.56 36.64 -14.22
N HIS A 147 12.73 37.40 -14.93
CA HIS A 147 11.78 36.84 -15.92
C HIS A 147 12.48 36.05 -17.03
N ALA A 148 13.64 36.51 -17.51
CA ALA A 148 14.42 35.80 -18.51
C ALA A 148 14.98 34.48 -17.97
N ALA A 149 15.46 34.45 -16.72
CA ALA A 149 15.93 33.24 -16.06
C ALA A 149 14.80 32.22 -15.84
N VAL A 150 13.65 32.64 -15.31
CA VAL A 150 12.46 31.78 -15.11
C VAL A 150 11.95 31.24 -16.45
N LYS A 151 11.83 32.09 -17.47
CA LYS A 151 11.41 31.68 -18.82
C LYS A 151 12.39 30.68 -19.45
N ARG A 152 13.69 30.81 -19.17
CA ARG A 152 14.69 29.84 -19.60
C ARG A 152 14.50 28.48 -18.89
N LEU A 153 14.41 28.47 -17.56
CA LEU A 153 14.19 27.24 -16.78
C LEU A 153 12.92 26.49 -17.21
N ASP A 154 11.83 27.23 -17.46
CA ASP A 154 10.56 26.71 -17.98
C ASP A 154 10.70 26.14 -19.41
N SER A 155 11.59 26.70 -20.25
CA SER A 155 11.94 26.16 -21.56
C SER A 155 12.83 24.90 -21.47
N ASP A 156 13.79 24.89 -20.55
CA ASP A 156 14.71 23.76 -20.34
C ASP A 156 13.92 22.57 -19.74
N LEU A 157 13.01 22.82 -18.80
CA LEU A 157 12.06 21.82 -18.26
C LEU A 157 11.15 21.23 -19.35
N ARG A 158 10.52 22.06 -20.19
CA ARG A 158 9.72 21.58 -21.34
C ARG A 158 10.53 20.72 -22.30
N SER A 159 11.79 21.09 -22.54
CA SER A 159 12.69 20.36 -23.43
C SER A 159 13.04 18.98 -22.87
N ALA A 160 13.41 18.92 -21.58
CA ALA A 160 13.64 17.66 -20.88
C ALA A 160 12.38 16.78 -20.84
N ALA A 161 11.22 17.35 -20.50
CA ALA A 161 9.95 16.61 -20.46
C ALA A 161 9.54 16.09 -21.85
N THR A 162 9.79 16.84 -22.91
CA THR A 162 9.53 16.40 -24.29
C THR A 162 10.48 15.28 -24.72
N ALA A 163 11.75 15.34 -24.32
CA ALA A 163 12.73 14.29 -24.60
C ALA A 163 12.45 12.98 -23.84
N LEU A 164 11.94 13.08 -22.61
CA LEU A 164 11.60 11.93 -21.77
C LEU A 164 10.22 11.30 -22.08
N ARG A 165 9.29 12.05 -22.68
CA ARG A 165 7.90 11.57 -22.92
C ARG A 165 7.78 10.28 -23.75
N PRO A 166 8.63 9.99 -24.75
CA PRO A 166 8.62 8.68 -25.44
C PRO A 166 9.01 7.49 -24.54
N GLY A 167 9.58 7.74 -23.36
CA GLY A 167 9.93 6.73 -22.35
C GLY A 167 8.77 6.29 -21.45
N VAL A 168 7.56 6.81 -21.67
CA VAL A 168 6.32 6.39 -21.00
C VAL A 168 5.19 6.18 -22.04
N ALA A 169 4.31 5.22 -21.79
CA ALA A 169 3.10 5.00 -22.59
C ALA A 169 2.06 6.10 -22.36
N ASP A 170 1.05 6.16 -23.23
CA ASP A 170 -0.08 7.09 -23.09
C ASP A 170 -1.12 6.63 -22.07
N SER A 171 -1.15 5.35 -21.72
CA SER A 171 -2.06 4.74 -20.74
C SER A 171 -1.46 3.49 -20.09
N GLU A 172 -1.92 3.16 -18.88
CA GLU A 172 -1.60 1.88 -18.23
C GLU A 172 -2.65 0.80 -18.59
N PRO A 173 -2.23 -0.47 -18.77
CA PRO A 173 -3.18 -1.56 -18.95
C PRO A 173 -3.99 -1.83 -17.67
N THR A 174 -5.29 -2.07 -17.83
CA THR A 174 -6.16 -2.43 -16.70
C THR A 174 -6.02 -3.92 -16.38
N LEU A 175 -5.67 -4.24 -15.13
CA LEU A 175 -5.68 -5.62 -14.63
C LEU A 175 -7.12 -6.06 -14.35
N ASP A 176 -7.56 -7.09 -15.08
CA ASP A 176 -8.93 -7.59 -15.00
C ASP A 176 -9.06 -8.71 -13.95
N GLY A 177 -10.21 -8.76 -13.25
CA GLY A 177 -10.45 -9.77 -12.21
C GLY A 177 -10.50 -11.23 -12.69
N SER A 178 -10.44 -11.49 -14.01
CA SER A 178 -10.31 -12.87 -14.53
C SER A 178 -8.88 -13.39 -14.41
N ALA A 179 -7.87 -12.52 -14.54
CA ALA A 179 -6.46 -12.85 -14.32
C ALA A 179 -6.20 -13.35 -12.90
N ASP A 180 -6.78 -12.68 -11.90
CA ASP A 180 -6.75 -13.07 -10.49
C ASP A 180 -7.27 -14.50 -10.29
N ALA A 181 -8.38 -14.86 -10.96
CA ALA A 181 -9.02 -16.15 -10.77
C ALA A 181 -8.18 -17.34 -11.29
N GLU A 182 -7.48 -17.13 -12.41
CA GLU A 182 -6.52 -18.10 -12.99
C GLU A 182 -5.28 -18.25 -12.09
N LEU A 183 -4.70 -17.13 -11.67
CA LEU A 183 -3.52 -17.07 -10.79
C LEU A 183 -3.80 -17.72 -9.42
N VAL A 184 -4.93 -17.39 -8.78
CA VAL A 184 -5.40 -18.02 -7.54
C VAL A 184 -5.61 -19.53 -7.74
N ALA A 185 -6.08 -19.98 -8.92
CA ALA A 185 -6.25 -21.41 -9.21
C ALA A 185 -4.93 -22.16 -9.46
N ALA A 186 -3.90 -21.50 -10.01
CA ALA A 186 -2.55 -22.05 -10.11
C ALA A 186 -1.90 -22.18 -8.72
N LEU A 187 -1.90 -21.09 -7.94
CA LEU A 187 -1.31 -21.05 -6.60
C LEU A 187 -2.04 -21.98 -5.62
N SER A 188 -3.36 -22.10 -5.71
CA SER A 188 -4.12 -23.08 -4.91
C SER A 188 -3.72 -24.53 -5.18
N ARG A 189 -3.32 -24.87 -6.42
CA ARG A 189 -2.81 -26.20 -6.77
C ARG A 189 -1.39 -26.42 -6.25
N ALA A 190 -0.54 -25.39 -6.30
CA ALA A 190 0.82 -25.44 -5.75
C ALA A 190 0.82 -25.59 -4.23
N ALA A 191 -0.01 -24.83 -3.52
CA ALA A 191 -0.19 -24.90 -2.06
C ALA A 191 -0.95 -26.15 -1.56
N GLY A 192 -1.19 -27.15 -2.41
CA GLY A 192 -1.79 -28.43 -2.03
C GLY A 192 -3.26 -28.37 -1.56
N ILE A 193 -3.96 -27.25 -1.73
CA ILE A 193 -5.34 -27.04 -1.24
C ILE A 193 -6.29 -28.19 -1.66
N PRO A 194 -6.30 -28.69 -2.91
CA PRO A 194 -7.15 -29.82 -3.29
C PRO A 194 -6.96 -31.05 -2.39
N VAL A 195 -5.71 -31.36 -2.01
CA VAL A 195 -5.36 -32.51 -1.16
C VAL A 195 -5.85 -32.29 0.28
N ILE A 196 -5.65 -31.09 0.83
CA ILE A 196 -6.10 -30.69 2.17
C ILE A 196 -7.63 -30.79 2.26
N VAL A 197 -8.34 -30.26 1.26
CA VAL A 197 -9.80 -30.18 1.28
C VAL A 197 -10.45 -31.56 1.03
N ASP A 198 -9.81 -32.44 0.26
CA ASP A 198 -10.18 -33.87 0.17
C ASP A 198 -9.91 -34.65 1.46
N ALA A 199 -8.84 -34.34 2.19
CA ALA A 199 -8.56 -34.93 3.49
C ALA A 199 -9.64 -34.53 4.52
N VAL A 200 -10.03 -33.25 4.55
CA VAL A 200 -11.14 -32.75 5.37
C VAL A 200 -12.47 -33.45 5.01
N GLU A 201 -12.75 -33.69 3.72
CA GLU A 201 -13.95 -34.44 3.33
C GLU A 201 -13.91 -35.91 3.81
N ARG A 202 -12.74 -36.56 3.72
CA ARG A 202 -12.54 -37.93 4.20
C ARG A 202 -12.68 -38.04 5.71
N GLU A 203 -12.06 -37.14 6.48
CA GLU A 203 -12.14 -37.18 7.94
C GLU A 203 -13.55 -36.85 8.45
N PHE A 204 -14.24 -35.85 7.89
CA PHE A 204 -15.63 -35.56 8.28
C PHE A 204 -16.58 -36.77 8.06
N ARG A 205 -16.36 -37.56 6.99
CA ARG A 205 -17.11 -38.81 6.75
C ARG A 205 -16.77 -39.88 7.80
N ARG A 206 -15.52 -39.98 8.22
CA ARG A 206 -15.05 -40.89 9.28
C ARG A 206 -15.64 -40.51 10.63
N GLU A 207 -15.51 -39.25 11.05
CA GLU A 207 -16.10 -38.72 12.29
C GLU A 207 -17.61 -38.95 12.33
N THR A 208 -18.33 -38.63 11.24
CA THR A 208 -19.77 -38.90 11.14
C THR A 208 -20.07 -40.37 11.45
N ALA A 209 -19.36 -41.31 10.82
CA ALA A 209 -19.58 -42.74 11.01
C ALA A 209 -19.23 -43.24 12.44
N VAL A 210 -18.26 -42.61 13.11
CA VAL A 210 -17.90 -42.90 14.51
C VAL A 210 -18.96 -42.35 15.48
N VAL A 211 -19.46 -41.14 15.24
CA VAL A 211 -20.41 -40.47 16.14
C VAL A 211 -21.82 -41.06 16.01
N THR A 212 -22.31 -41.32 14.79
CA THR A 212 -23.66 -41.85 14.55
C THR A 212 -23.74 -43.37 14.38
N GLY A 213 -22.61 -44.08 14.52
CA GLY A 213 -22.53 -45.54 14.47
C GLY A 213 -23.26 -46.25 15.63
N TRP A 214 -23.56 -47.54 15.46
CA TRP A 214 -24.31 -48.31 16.46
C TRP A 214 -23.50 -48.48 17.77
N PRO A 215 -24.10 -48.35 18.98
CA PRO A 215 -23.33 -48.23 20.21
C PRO A 215 -22.39 -49.41 20.51
N VAL A 216 -22.80 -50.64 20.21
CA VAL A 216 -21.93 -51.81 20.40
C VAL A 216 -20.76 -51.80 19.42
N THR A 217 -20.97 -51.36 18.16
CA THR A 217 -19.84 -51.19 17.21
C THR A 217 -18.87 -50.11 17.67
N ARG A 218 -19.36 -49.05 18.34
CA ARG A 218 -18.50 -48.05 19.00
C ARG A 218 -17.71 -48.66 20.16
N TRP A 219 -18.33 -49.43 21.05
CA TRP A 219 -17.65 -50.11 22.15
C TRP A 219 -16.57 -51.09 21.65
N VAL A 220 -16.90 -51.95 20.69
CA VAL A 220 -15.93 -52.87 20.05
C VAL A 220 -14.80 -52.11 19.35
N SER A 221 -15.07 -50.94 18.75
CA SER A 221 -14.02 -50.09 18.17
C SER A 221 -13.15 -49.39 19.23
N ALA A 222 -13.70 -49.06 20.40
CA ALA A 222 -12.98 -48.44 21.52
C ALA A 222 -12.09 -49.45 22.27
N LEU A 223 -12.43 -50.74 22.22
CA LEU A 223 -11.60 -51.85 22.70
C LEU A 223 -10.40 -52.15 21.78
N ARG A 224 -10.38 -51.66 20.53
CA ARG A 224 -9.18 -51.75 19.69
C ARG A 224 -8.18 -50.66 20.11
N PRO A 225 -6.90 -50.97 20.34
CA PRO A 225 -5.90 -49.97 20.68
C PRO A 225 -5.81 -48.90 19.60
N ASP A 226 -6.08 -47.64 19.96
CA ASP A 226 -6.00 -46.49 19.06
C ASP A 226 -4.56 -46.36 18.53
N PRO A 227 -4.30 -46.59 17.23
CA PRO A 227 -2.94 -46.58 16.69
C PRO A 227 -2.30 -45.18 16.80
N LEU A 228 -3.09 -44.12 16.92
CA LEU A 228 -2.60 -42.75 17.09
C LEU A 228 -2.02 -42.50 18.50
N ARG A 229 -2.52 -43.21 19.53
CA ARG A 229 -1.95 -43.14 20.89
C ARG A 229 -0.52 -43.71 20.97
N ARG A 230 -0.13 -44.60 20.05
CA ARG A 230 1.24 -45.15 19.99
C ARG A 230 2.29 -44.18 19.46
N ILE A 231 1.88 -43.06 18.84
CA ILE A 231 2.78 -42.06 18.24
C ILE A 231 2.95 -40.84 19.18
N GLY A 232 2.37 -40.87 20.39
CA GLY A 232 2.54 -39.82 21.41
C GLY A 232 1.77 -38.51 21.15
N LEU A 233 1.09 -38.38 20.01
CA LEU A 233 0.36 -37.19 19.53
C LEU A 233 -1.01 -36.98 20.23
N GLY A 234 -1.07 -37.12 21.56
CA GLY A 234 -2.36 -37.08 22.27
C GLY A 234 -2.31 -36.96 23.79
N LYS A 235 -1.29 -36.30 24.36
CA LYS A 235 -1.18 -36.12 25.82
C LYS A 235 -2.16 -35.09 26.40
N ASP A 236 -2.60 -34.10 25.62
CA ASP A 236 -3.49 -33.02 26.10
C ASP A 236 -4.92 -33.14 25.55
N ARG A 237 -5.60 -34.26 25.88
CA ARG A 237 -7.05 -34.42 25.65
C ARG A 237 -7.85 -34.19 26.94
N PRO A 238 -8.49 -33.03 27.15
CA PRO A 238 -9.62 -32.95 28.06
C PRO A 238 -10.80 -33.75 27.47
N GLU A 239 -11.32 -34.74 28.21
CA GLU A 239 -12.29 -35.74 27.71
C GLU A 239 -13.64 -35.16 27.22
N HIS A 240 -13.88 -33.87 27.45
CA HIS A 240 -15.12 -33.17 27.10
C HIS A 240 -15.04 -32.34 25.79
N ALA A 241 -13.86 -32.18 25.20
CA ALA A 241 -13.69 -31.43 23.95
C ALA A 241 -13.97 -32.30 22.69
N ARG A 242 -15.25 -32.59 22.42
CA ARG A 242 -15.71 -33.35 21.21
C ARG A 242 -15.56 -32.58 19.88
N ALA A 243 -14.66 -31.63 19.80
CA ALA A 243 -14.69 -30.58 18.80
C ALA A 243 -13.29 -30.32 18.26
N ILE A 244 -13.00 -30.83 17.06
CA ILE A 244 -11.80 -30.64 16.21
C ILE A 244 -10.94 -29.45 16.65
N SER A 245 -9.83 -29.70 17.35
CA SER A 245 -8.88 -28.63 17.68
C SER A 245 -8.04 -28.28 16.44
N GLN A 246 -7.52 -27.04 16.39
CA GLN A 246 -6.47 -26.70 15.41
C GLN A 246 -5.24 -27.62 15.57
N SER A 247 -4.99 -28.15 16.77
CA SER A 247 -3.93 -29.13 17.04
C SER A 247 -4.20 -30.50 16.42
N ASP A 248 -5.45 -30.93 16.25
CA ASP A 248 -5.77 -32.29 15.75
C ASP A 248 -5.54 -32.40 14.24
N VAL A 249 -5.97 -31.40 13.48
CA VAL A 249 -5.67 -31.35 12.03
C VAL A 249 -4.16 -31.11 11.82
N ARG A 250 -3.51 -30.32 12.69
CA ARG A 250 -2.07 -30.05 12.65
C ARG A 250 -1.19 -31.22 13.12
N SER A 251 -1.71 -32.14 13.93
CA SER A 251 -1.01 -33.37 14.35
C SER A 251 -1.23 -34.53 13.37
N VAL A 252 -2.41 -34.62 12.75
CA VAL A 252 -2.73 -35.62 11.71
C VAL A 252 -2.12 -35.24 10.35
N LEU A 253 -2.02 -33.95 10.03
CA LEU A 253 -1.35 -33.42 8.84
C LEU A 253 0.00 -32.76 9.19
N GLY A 254 0.77 -33.37 10.10
CA GLY A 254 2.04 -32.80 10.59
C GLY A 254 2.93 -32.31 9.44
N ARG A 255 3.59 -31.14 9.63
CA ARG A 255 4.35 -30.40 8.60
C ARG A 255 5.20 -31.24 7.64
N SER A 256 5.70 -32.39 8.08
CA SER A 256 6.52 -33.33 7.31
C SER A 256 5.74 -34.25 6.32
N SER A 257 4.41 -34.19 6.25
CA SER A 257 3.60 -35.16 5.48
C SER A 257 2.71 -34.58 4.38
N LEU A 258 2.73 -33.26 4.14
CA LEU A 258 2.17 -32.72 2.90
C LEU A 258 3.15 -32.99 1.75
N PRO A 259 2.73 -33.59 0.63
CA PRO A 259 3.61 -33.77 -0.52
C PRO A 259 4.11 -32.42 -1.02
N PRO A 260 5.40 -32.26 -1.36
CA PRO A 260 5.90 -31.02 -1.94
C PRO A 260 5.19 -30.71 -3.26
N ALA A 261 5.07 -29.43 -3.60
CA ALA A 261 4.41 -28.96 -4.81
C ALA A 261 4.96 -29.71 -6.05
N THR A 262 4.06 -30.36 -6.80
CA THR A 262 4.45 -31.15 -7.96
C THR A 262 5.16 -30.28 -8.99
N PRO A 263 6.09 -30.84 -9.80
CA PRO A 263 6.77 -30.05 -10.84
C PRO A 263 5.79 -29.31 -11.75
N ALA A 264 4.70 -29.97 -12.17
CA ALA A 264 3.64 -29.37 -12.96
C ALA A 264 2.91 -28.20 -12.25
N ALA A 265 2.71 -28.26 -10.93
CA ALA A 265 2.10 -27.16 -10.18
C ALA A 265 3.04 -25.94 -10.08
N ARG A 266 4.34 -26.16 -9.90
CA ARG A 266 5.36 -25.09 -9.94
C ARG A 266 5.45 -24.44 -11.32
N SER A 267 5.47 -25.23 -12.40
CA SER A 267 5.43 -24.72 -13.77
C SER A 267 4.14 -23.94 -14.08
N ALA A 268 2.99 -24.38 -13.55
CA ALA A 268 1.73 -23.65 -13.70
C ALA A 268 1.75 -22.28 -12.99
N VAL A 269 2.34 -22.19 -11.79
CA VAL A 269 2.52 -20.91 -11.10
C VAL A 269 3.44 -19.99 -11.89
N ALA A 270 4.61 -20.46 -12.32
CA ALA A 270 5.56 -19.67 -13.11
C ALA A 270 4.97 -19.16 -14.43
N LEU A 271 4.12 -19.97 -15.07
CA LEU A 271 3.38 -19.54 -16.27
C LEU A 271 2.34 -18.46 -15.93
N SER A 272 1.59 -18.61 -14.84
CA SER A 272 0.58 -17.62 -14.43
C SER A 272 1.19 -16.29 -13.97
N THR A 273 2.32 -16.30 -13.25
CA THR A 273 3.04 -15.07 -12.86
C THR A 273 3.64 -14.37 -14.07
N ARG A 274 4.25 -15.12 -15.01
CA ARG A 274 4.71 -14.57 -16.28
C ARG A 274 3.57 -13.97 -17.10
N THR A 275 2.44 -14.66 -17.18
CA THR A 275 1.24 -14.17 -17.89
C THR A 275 0.67 -12.89 -17.25
N LEU A 276 0.81 -12.70 -15.93
CA LEU A 276 0.48 -11.45 -15.26
C LEU A 276 1.41 -10.32 -15.74
N GLY A 277 2.74 -10.53 -15.73
CA GLY A 277 3.71 -9.57 -16.25
C GLY A 277 3.47 -9.23 -17.73
N ASP A 278 3.31 -10.24 -18.59
CA ASP A 278 3.03 -10.09 -20.03
C ASP A 278 1.69 -9.36 -20.33
N ARG A 279 0.73 -9.36 -19.39
CA ARG A 279 -0.51 -8.56 -19.47
C ARG A 279 -0.28 -7.13 -18.99
N ALA A 280 0.41 -6.97 -17.86
CA ALA A 280 0.69 -5.68 -17.23
C ALA A 280 1.72 -4.81 -17.98
N GLY A 281 2.60 -5.42 -18.80
CA GLY A 281 3.58 -4.72 -19.64
C GLY A 281 3.18 -4.55 -21.11
N ARG A 282 2.00 -5.02 -21.55
CA ARG A 282 1.67 -5.20 -22.99
C ARG A 282 1.74 -3.92 -23.84
N GLU A 283 1.55 -2.76 -23.21
CA GLU A 283 1.51 -1.45 -23.88
C GLU A 283 2.58 -0.48 -23.33
N LEU A 284 3.48 -0.97 -22.46
CA LEU A 284 4.51 -0.16 -21.81
C LEU A 284 5.84 -0.18 -22.59
N PRO A 285 6.66 0.88 -22.52
CA PRO A 285 8.02 0.86 -23.02
C PRO A 285 8.88 -0.17 -22.29
N GLN A 286 9.91 -0.70 -22.96
CA GLN A 286 10.68 -1.86 -22.49
C GLN A 286 11.15 -1.77 -21.03
N ALA A 287 11.71 -0.64 -20.59
CA ALA A 287 12.18 -0.47 -19.22
C ALA A 287 11.08 -0.67 -18.15
N TRP A 288 9.85 -0.22 -18.44
CA TRP A 288 8.70 -0.43 -17.56
C TRP A 288 8.16 -1.86 -17.66
N THR A 289 8.19 -2.46 -18.86
CA THR A 289 7.81 -3.87 -19.06
C THR A 289 8.72 -4.82 -18.31
N ASP A 290 10.04 -4.55 -18.32
CA ASP A 290 11.03 -5.31 -17.56
C ASP A 290 10.76 -5.18 -16.04
N GLU A 291 10.57 -3.96 -15.52
CA GLU A 291 10.29 -3.74 -14.09
C GLU A 291 8.94 -4.35 -13.64
N VAL A 292 7.88 -4.25 -14.45
CA VAL A 292 6.59 -4.91 -14.21
C VAL A 292 6.72 -6.43 -14.22
N THR A 293 7.56 -6.98 -15.09
CA THR A 293 7.80 -8.42 -15.20
C THR A 293 8.56 -8.96 -13.99
N ASP A 294 9.55 -8.22 -13.49
CA ASP A 294 10.25 -8.53 -12.24
C ASP A 294 9.31 -8.41 -11.02
N ALA A 295 8.49 -7.35 -10.94
CA ALA A 295 7.49 -7.18 -9.88
C ALA A 295 6.43 -8.30 -9.87
N ALA A 296 6.08 -8.86 -11.03
CA ALA A 296 5.17 -9.99 -11.16
C ALA A 296 5.80 -11.35 -10.78
N MET A 297 7.14 -11.43 -10.64
CA MET A 297 7.89 -12.66 -10.36
C MET A 297 8.80 -12.53 -9.12
N PRO A 298 8.21 -12.39 -7.90
CA PRO A 298 8.98 -12.30 -6.67
C PRO A 298 9.85 -13.55 -6.43
N PRO A 299 10.95 -13.42 -5.66
CA PRO A 299 11.85 -14.53 -5.32
C PRO A 299 11.09 -15.76 -4.82
N GLY A 300 11.37 -16.93 -5.42
CA GLY A 300 10.50 -18.11 -5.30
C GLY A 300 10.35 -18.71 -3.90
N ALA A 301 11.20 -18.35 -2.94
CA ALA A 301 11.06 -18.75 -1.54
C ALA A 301 9.93 -17.96 -0.84
N ASP A 302 9.94 -16.63 -0.97
CA ASP A 302 9.03 -15.73 -0.26
C ASP A 302 7.55 -15.98 -0.61
N LEU A 303 7.26 -16.26 -1.89
CA LEU A 303 5.91 -16.56 -2.34
C LEU A 303 5.43 -17.93 -1.82
N ALA A 304 6.31 -18.94 -1.77
CA ALA A 304 5.97 -20.25 -1.24
C ALA A 304 5.69 -20.18 0.27
N ASP A 305 6.58 -19.51 1.03
CA ASP A 305 6.43 -19.33 2.47
C ASP A 305 5.19 -18.50 2.83
N ALA A 306 4.86 -17.48 2.04
CA ALA A 306 3.64 -16.69 2.22
C ALA A 306 2.35 -17.52 1.99
N LEU A 307 2.32 -18.39 0.98
CA LEU A 307 1.21 -19.31 0.74
C LEU A 307 1.06 -20.33 1.87
N ASP A 308 2.17 -20.96 2.28
CA ASP A 308 2.17 -21.94 3.37
C ASP A 308 1.71 -21.31 4.69
N GLN A 309 2.17 -20.09 5.00
CA GLN A 309 1.74 -19.35 6.18
C GLN A 309 0.25 -18.98 6.11
N ALA A 310 -0.27 -18.58 4.95
CA ALA A 310 -1.70 -18.30 4.75
C ALA A 310 -2.58 -19.56 4.88
N VAL A 311 -2.13 -20.71 4.38
CA VAL A 311 -2.81 -22.00 4.57
C VAL A 311 -2.79 -22.41 6.05
N VAL A 312 -1.69 -22.19 6.77
CA VAL A 312 -1.54 -22.52 8.20
C VAL A 312 -2.36 -21.60 9.11
N SER A 313 -2.51 -20.32 8.75
CA SER A 313 -3.35 -19.36 9.50
C SER A 313 -4.84 -19.52 9.20
N THR A 314 -5.22 -20.11 8.06
CA THR A 314 -6.63 -20.33 7.69
C THR A 314 -7.34 -21.22 8.71
N SER A 315 -8.39 -20.69 9.34
CA SER A 315 -9.18 -21.46 10.30
C SER A 315 -10.04 -22.54 9.61
N LEU A 316 -9.55 -23.78 9.60
CA LEU A 316 -10.32 -24.98 9.19
C LEU A 316 -11.45 -25.33 10.19
N ARG A 317 -11.47 -24.65 11.34
CA ARG A 317 -12.46 -24.80 12.40
C ARG A 317 -13.83 -24.29 11.94
N ALA A 318 -14.80 -25.19 11.97
CA ALA A 318 -16.21 -24.85 12.06
C ALA A 318 -16.93 -25.87 12.96
N ARG A 319 -18.03 -25.42 13.56
CA ARG A 319 -18.78 -26.09 14.62
C ARG A 319 -19.35 -27.42 14.15
N ASP A 320 -19.44 -28.38 15.06
CA ASP A 320 -19.91 -29.72 14.75
C ASP A 320 -21.44 -29.72 14.56
N PRO A 321 -22.00 -30.49 13.62
CA PRO A 321 -23.43 -30.40 13.32
C PRO A 321 -24.30 -30.87 14.48
N ARG A 322 -25.31 -30.08 14.88
CA ARG A 322 -26.27 -30.46 15.95
C ARG A 322 -27.02 -31.77 15.66
N TRP A 323 -27.12 -32.18 14.40
CA TRP A 323 -27.72 -33.46 14.03
C TRP A 323 -26.85 -34.67 14.42
N TRP A 324 -25.53 -34.53 14.56
CA TRP A 324 -24.66 -35.61 15.07
C TRP A 324 -25.04 -36.00 16.50
N THR A 325 -25.27 -35.02 17.38
CA THR A 325 -25.71 -35.29 18.76
C THR A 325 -27.12 -35.87 18.80
N LEU A 326 -28.04 -35.34 17.99
CA LEU A 326 -29.42 -35.85 17.93
C LEU A 326 -29.48 -37.31 17.45
N CYS A 327 -28.81 -37.62 16.34
CA CYS A 327 -28.73 -38.99 15.82
C CYS A 327 -27.98 -39.91 16.77
N GLY A 328 -26.92 -39.45 17.44
CA GLY A 328 -26.21 -40.24 18.45
C GLY A 328 -27.08 -40.61 19.66
N VAL A 329 -27.89 -39.67 20.17
CA VAL A 329 -28.86 -39.92 21.24
C VAL A 329 -29.96 -40.87 20.78
N LEU A 330 -30.53 -40.67 19.59
CA LEU A 330 -31.58 -41.54 19.05
C LEU A 330 -31.07 -42.97 18.81
N GLN A 331 -29.84 -43.12 18.30
CA GLN A 331 -29.19 -44.42 18.12
C GLN A 331 -28.91 -45.14 19.45
N PHE A 332 -28.65 -44.39 20.52
CA PHE A 332 -28.50 -44.92 21.88
C PHE A 332 -29.85 -45.39 22.46
N ILE A 333 -30.92 -44.59 22.29
CA ILE A 333 -32.28 -44.99 22.68
C ILE A 333 -32.70 -46.28 21.96
N LEU A 334 -32.51 -46.36 20.64
CA LEU A 334 -32.82 -47.57 19.85
C LEU A 334 -32.03 -48.81 20.30
N ALA A 335 -30.77 -48.63 20.73
CA ALA A 335 -29.98 -49.72 21.29
C ALA A 335 -30.46 -50.16 22.68
N ILE A 336 -30.90 -49.23 23.53
CA ILE A 336 -31.56 -49.57 24.81
C ILE A 336 -32.86 -50.35 24.55
N THR A 337 -33.71 -49.89 23.62
CA THR A 337 -34.94 -50.59 23.24
C THR A 337 -34.67 -52.04 22.80
N ALA A 338 -33.63 -52.25 21.97
CA ALA A 338 -33.21 -53.58 21.56
C ALA A 338 -32.68 -54.42 22.75
N ALA A 339 -31.89 -53.83 23.64
CA ALA A 339 -31.35 -54.50 24.83
C ALA A 339 -32.45 -54.91 25.84
N VAL A 340 -33.47 -54.07 26.03
CA VAL A 340 -34.65 -54.39 26.85
C VAL A 340 -35.45 -55.54 26.23
N GLY A 341 -35.67 -55.52 24.90
CA GLY A 341 -36.29 -56.63 24.18
C GLY A 341 -35.52 -57.95 24.33
N LEU A 342 -34.19 -57.90 24.21
CA LEU A 342 -33.31 -59.06 24.42
C LEU A 342 -33.36 -59.58 25.87
N GLY A 343 -33.26 -58.69 26.86
CA GLY A 343 -33.33 -59.04 28.27
C GLY A 343 -34.66 -59.70 28.64
N TRP A 344 -35.77 -59.19 28.12
CA TRP A 344 -37.09 -59.80 28.28
C TRP A 344 -37.14 -61.22 27.67
N LEU A 345 -36.62 -61.41 26.46
CA LEU A 345 -36.54 -62.73 25.83
C LEU A 345 -35.68 -63.72 26.64
N ILE A 346 -34.56 -63.26 27.22
CA ILE A 346 -33.71 -64.08 28.10
C ILE A 346 -34.49 -64.49 29.36
N VAL A 347 -35.21 -63.58 30.01
CA VAL A 347 -36.04 -63.88 31.19
C VAL A 347 -37.12 -64.92 30.84
N LEU A 348 -37.81 -64.77 29.72
CA LEU A 348 -38.80 -65.76 29.26
C LEU A 348 -38.17 -67.14 28.98
N MET A 349 -36.98 -67.16 28.39
CA MET A 349 -36.23 -68.40 28.11
C MET A 349 -35.80 -69.09 29.42
N VAL A 350 -35.36 -68.33 30.42
CA VAL A 350 -34.98 -68.85 31.75
C VAL A 350 -36.21 -69.37 32.51
N LEU A 351 -37.34 -68.64 32.51
CA LEU A 351 -38.60 -69.11 33.11
C LEU A 351 -39.09 -70.42 32.46
N GLY A 352 -39.03 -70.50 31.12
CA GLY A 352 -39.38 -71.71 30.38
C GLY A 352 -38.45 -72.89 30.69
N TRP A 353 -37.16 -72.65 30.83
CA TRP A 353 -36.17 -73.66 31.22
C TRP A 353 -36.38 -74.17 32.66
N LEU A 354 -36.78 -73.28 33.58
CA LEU A 354 -37.16 -73.60 34.97
C LEU A 354 -38.57 -74.19 35.11
N GLN A 355 -39.31 -74.38 34.01
CA GLN A 355 -40.71 -74.87 33.99
C GLN A 355 -41.68 -74.03 34.86
N LEU A 356 -41.37 -72.76 35.09
CA LEU A 356 -42.24 -71.84 35.83
C LEU A 356 -43.46 -71.45 34.98
N PRO A 357 -44.63 -71.18 35.61
CA PRO A 357 -45.83 -70.76 34.87
C PRO A 357 -45.53 -69.51 34.03
N THR A 358 -45.81 -69.60 32.74
CA THR A 358 -45.44 -68.56 31.79
C THR A 358 -46.32 -67.32 31.97
N VAL A 359 -45.71 -66.22 32.38
CA VAL A 359 -46.39 -64.92 32.48
C VAL A 359 -46.89 -64.51 31.09
N GLY A 360 -48.19 -64.23 30.98
CA GLY A 360 -48.84 -63.87 29.72
C GLY A 360 -48.19 -62.64 29.09
N THR A 361 -47.40 -62.85 28.03
CA THR A 361 -46.78 -61.73 27.30
C THR A 361 -47.85 -61.02 26.48
N PRO A 362 -47.94 -59.67 26.51
CA PRO A 362 -48.72 -58.95 25.52
C PRO A 362 -48.20 -59.28 24.11
N ARG A 363 -49.10 -59.30 23.12
CA ARG A 363 -48.80 -59.59 21.71
C ARG A 363 -49.48 -58.57 20.81
N LEU A 364 -48.83 -58.20 19.72
CA LEU A 364 -49.42 -57.34 18.68
C LEU A 364 -49.69 -58.23 17.46
N GLY A 365 -50.92 -58.75 17.36
CA GLY A 365 -51.26 -59.78 16.39
C GLY A 365 -50.41 -61.06 16.59
N PRO A 366 -49.77 -61.61 15.54
CA PRO A 366 -48.99 -62.85 15.64
C PRO A 366 -47.63 -62.69 16.33
N LEU A 367 -47.15 -61.46 16.59
CA LEU A 367 -45.80 -61.21 17.10
C LEU A 367 -45.80 -60.77 18.59
N PRO A 368 -44.96 -61.37 19.45
CA PRO A 368 -44.82 -60.94 20.83
C PRO A 368 -44.00 -59.64 20.94
N TYR A 369 -44.40 -58.72 21.83
CA TYR A 369 -43.73 -57.41 21.97
C TYR A 369 -42.20 -57.50 22.19
N PRO A 370 -41.65 -58.45 22.97
CA PRO A 370 -40.19 -58.58 23.13
C PRO A 370 -39.42 -58.79 21.81
N SER A 371 -39.95 -59.56 20.86
CA SER A 371 -39.31 -59.72 19.55
C SER A 371 -39.46 -58.48 18.67
N LEU A 372 -40.59 -57.77 18.76
CA LEU A 372 -40.80 -56.47 18.10
C LEU A 372 -39.82 -55.40 18.63
N LEU A 373 -39.56 -55.35 19.94
CA LEU A 373 -38.59 -54.43 20.54
C LEU A 373 -37.15 -54.73 20.07
N LEU A 374 -36.77 -56.02 20.07
CA LEU A 374 -35.44 -56.45 19.61
C LEU A 374 -35.24 -56.20 18.10
N VAL A 375 -36.10 -56.77 17.26
CA VAL A 375 -35.97 -56.68 15.80
C VAL A 375 -36.22 -55.25 15.31
N GLY A 376 -37.23 -54.56 15.87
CA GLY A 376 -37.54 -53.17 15.55
C GLY A 376 -36.42 -52.21 15.95
N GLY A 377 -35.85 -52.35 17.15
CA GLY A 377 -34.71 -51.53 17.60
C GLY A 377 -33.46 -51.73 16.75
N LEU A 378 -33.16 -52.98 16.37
CA LEU A 378 -32.04 -53.32 15.48
C LEU A 378 -32.27 -52.79 14.05
N LEU A 379 -33.46 -53.02 13.47
CA LEU A 379 -33.78 -52.59 12.10
C LEU A 379 -33.83 -51.06 11.99
N ALA A 380 -34.48 -50.37 12.94
CA ALA A 380 -34.50 -48.91 12.98
C ALA A 380 -33.10 -48.31 13.18
N GLY A 381 -32.28 -48.90 14.06
CA GLY A 381 -30.88 -48.49 14.25
C GLY A 381 -30.03 -48.71 13.00
N TYR A 382 -30.26 -49.79 12.25
CA TYR A 382 -29.61 -50.04 10.97
C TYR A 382 -30.02 -49.01 9.90
N LEU A 383 -31.31 -48.77 9.73
CA LEU A 383 -31.85 -47.75 8.80
C LEU A 383 -31.34 -46.34 9.15
N MET A 384 -31.30 -45.98 10.43
CA MET A 384 -30.71 -44.73 10.91
C MET A 384 -29.21 -44.62 10.58
N SER A 385 -28.46 -45.73 10.64
CA SER A 385 -27.05 -45.75 10.25
C SER A 385 -26.84 -45.54 8.73
N LEU A 386 -27.78 -46.01 7.90
CA LEU A 386 -27.76 -45.75 6.46
C LEU A 386 -28.12 -44.29 6.15
N LEU A 387 -29.14 -43.75 6.80
CA LEU A 387 -29.57 -42.37 6.66
C LEU A 387 -28.46 -41.39 7.09
N THR A 388 -27.82 -41.62 8.23
CA THR A 388 -26.72 -40.78 8.73
C THR A 388 -25.47 -40.88 7.85
N ARG A 389 -25.19 -42.04 7.23
CA ARG A 389 -24.16 -42.19 6.19
C ARG A 389 -24.48 -41.37 4.93
N ALA A 390 -25.74 -41.36 4.47
CA ALA A 390 -26.15 -40.55 3.32
C ALA A 390 -26.04 -39.04 3.61
N LEU A 391 -26.58 -38.59 4.76
CA LEU A 391 -26.45 -37.21 5.25
C LEU A 391 -24.98 -36.81 5.45
N GLY A 392 -24.14 -37.74 5.90
CA GLY A 392 -22.69 -37.57 6.04
C GLY A 392 -21.99 -37.26 4.73
N ARG A 393 -22.33 -37.97 3.62
CA ARG A 393 -21.77 -37.68 2.28
C ARG A 393 -22.19 -36.32 1.73
N VAL A 394 -23.42 -35.88 1.97
CA VAL A 394 -23.90 -34.55 1.54
C VAL A 394 -23.26 -33.46 2.38
N SER A 395 -23.19 -33.66 3.70
CA SER A 395 -22.59 -32.72 4.65
C SER A 395 -21.07 -32.61 4.46
N SER A 396 -20.39 -33.70 4.12
CA SER A 396 -18.95 -33.68 3.82
C SER A 396 -18.64 -32.82 2.59
N ARG A 397 -19.44 -32.93 1.52
CA ARG A 397 -19.31 -32.06 0.34
C ARG A 397 -19.55 -30.59 0.65
N ARG A 398 -20.54 -30.27 1.50
CA ARG A 398 -20.78 -28.89 1.97
C ARG A 398 -19.60 -28.37 2.82
N ARG A 399 -19.05 -29.20 3.71
CA ARG A 399 -17.87 -28.85 4.52
C ARG A 399 -16.62 -28.67 3.65
N LYS A 400 -16.43 -29.53 2.65
CA LYS A 400 -15.40 -29.44 1.60
C LYS A 400 -15.48 -28.08 0.90
N ALA A 401 -16.65 -27.71 0.38
CA ALA A 401 -16.86 -26.42 -0.30
C ALA A 401 -16.58 -25.20 0.61
N LEU A 402 -17.08 -25.22 1.85
CA LEU A 402 -16.87 -24.13 2.82
C LEU A 402 -15.39 -23.94 3.16
N VAL A 403 -14.64 -25.03 3.35
CA VAL A 403 -13.20 -24.96 3.65
C VAL A 403 -12.39 -24.57 2.41
N ALA A 404 -12.76 -25.04 1.21
CA ALA A 404 -12.16 -24.59 -0.04
C ALA A 404 -12.34 -23.09 -0.26
N GLY A 405 -13.50 -22.53 0.10
CA GLY A 405 -13.77 -21.08 0.02
C GLY A 405 -12.79 -20.27 0.87
N ARG A 406 -12.65 -20.61 2.15
CA ARG A 406 -11.72 -19.91 3.08
C ARG A 406 -10.26 -19.99 2.63
N LEU A 407 -9.80 -21.18 2.22
CA LEU A 407 -8.42 -21.35 1.74
C LEU A 407 -8.19 -20.56 0.44
N ARG A 408 -9.19 -20.48 -0.44
CA ARG A 408 -9.12 -19.67 -1.66
C ARG A 408 -9.05 -18.18 -1.37
N GLU A 409 -9.83 -17.71 -0.40
CA GLU A 409 -9.83 -16.31 0.08
C GLU A 409 -8.45 -15.92 0.64
N SER A 410 -7.84 -16.79 1.45
CA SER A 410 -6.47 -16.56 1.96
C SER A 410 -5.40 -16.60 0.86
N VAL A 411 -5.52 -17.47 -0.15
CA VAL A 411 -4.64 -17.41 -1.34
C VAL A 411 -4.87 -16.13 -2.16
N GLN A 412 -6.12 -15.68 -2.30
CA GLN A 412 -6.43 -14.42 -2.99
C GLN A 412 -5.84 -13.20 -2.27
N GLN A 413 -5.80 -13.22 -0.93
CA GLN A 413 -5.09 -12.20 -0.16
C GLN A 413 -3.59 -12.22 -0.45
N VAL A 414 -2.92 -13.38 -0.42
CA VAL A 414 -1.50 -13.50 -0.77
C VAL A 414 -1.22 -13.04 -2.21
N VAL A 415 -2.08 -13.40 -3.18
CA VAL A 415 -1.99 -12.90 -4.56
C VAL A 415 -2.05 -11.37 -4.60
N ARG A 416 -3.01 -10.77 -3.91
CA ARG A 416 -3.16 -9.32 -3.88
C ARG A 416 -1.93 -8.63 -3.28
N GLU A 417 -1.47 -9.10 -2.13
CA GLU A 417 -0.36 -8.49 -1.39
C GLU A 417 1.01 -8.72 -2.03
N ARG A 418 1.25 -9.89 -2.65
CA ARG A 418 2.59 -10.31 -3.12
C ARG A 418 2.79 -10.25 -4.62
N LEU A 419 1.74 -10.12 -5.42
CA LEU A 419 1.82 -10.11 -6.89
C LEU A 419 1.10 -8.90 -7.49
N ILE A 420 -0.15 -8.65 -7.11
CA ILE A 420 -0.94 -7.56 -7.70
C ILE A 420 -0.49 -6.19 -7.18
N SER A 421 -0.27 -6.03 -5.87
CA SER A 421 0.10 -4.74 -5.29
C SER A 421 1.47 -4.23 -5.77
N PRO A 422 2.55 -5.05 -5.86
CA PRO A 422 3.82 -4.59 -6.43
C PRO A 422 3.71 -4.19 -7.91
N VAL A 423 2.95 -4.95 -8.71
CA VAL A 423 2.69 -4.60 -10.12
C VAL A 423 1.90 -3.30 -10.23
N GLN A 424 0.87 -3.11 -9.38
CA GLN A 424 0.10 -1.85 -9.31
C GLN A 424 0.98 -0.66 -8.92
N GLU A 425 1.92 -0.83 -7.99
CA GLU A 425 2.86 0.23 -7.60
C GLU A 425 3.73 0.70 -8.78
N VAL A 426 4.23 -0.22 -9.62
CA VAL A 426 4.97 0.14 -10.84
C VAL A 426 4.07 0.85 -11.86
N LEU A 427 2.82 0.39 -12.04
CA LEU A 427 1.84 1.03 -12.95
C LEU A 427 1.43 2.44 -12.46
N ASP A 428 1.24 2.63 -11.16
CA ASP A 428 0.92 3.94 -10.59
C ASP A 428 2.14 4.89 -10.68
N ARG A 429 3.37 4.39 -10.53
CA ARG A 429 4.60 5.16 -10.75
C ARG A 429 4.78 5.55 -12.22
N HIS A 430 4.41 4.67 -13.16
CA HIS A 430 4.33 4.99 -14.59
C HIS A 430 3.33 6.14 -14.81
N ARG A 431 2.12 6.02 -14.24
CA ARG A 431 1.06 7.03 -14.37
C ARG A 431 1.52 8.40 -13.86
N MET A 432 2.09 8.45 -12.66
CA MET A 432 2.63 9.70 -12.08
C MET A 432 3.72 10.31 -12.96
N THR A 433 4.65 9.49 -13.47
CA THR A 433 5.70 9.97 -14.39
C THR A 433 5.11 10.57 -15.66
N ARG A 434 4.15 9.88 -16.29
CA ARG A 434 3.42 10.36 -17.48
C ARG A 434 2.69 11.67 -17.21
N GLU A 435 1.97 11.78 -16.09
CA GLU A 435 1.21 12.96 -15.73
C GLU A 435 2.10 14.18 -15.43
N TYR A 436 3.21 14.00 -14.72
CA TYR A 436 4.18 15.08 -14.50
C TYR A 436 4.87 15.52 -15.79
N LEU A 437 5.22 14.58 -16.69
CA LEU A 437 5.78 14.92 -18.00
C LEU A 437 4.78 15.69 -18.87
N ASP A 438 3.52 15.27 -18.91
CA ASP A 438 2.47 15.97 -19.68
C ASP A 438 2.02 17.29 -19.03
N GLN A 439 2.18 17.46 -17.71
CA GLN A 439 2.04 18.75 -17.04
C GLN A 439 3.21 19.68 -17.39
N ALA A 440 4.45 19.21 -17.30
CA ALA A 440 5.65 19.99 -17.60
C ALA A 440 5.78 20.39 -19.08
N ARG A 441 5.16 19.63 -20.00
CA ARG A 441 5.09 19.97 -21.43
C ARG A 441 4.11 21.08 -21.77
N LYS A 442 3.08 21.31 -20.94
CA LYS A 442 2.11 22.39 -21.20
C LYS A 442 2.79 23.74 -21.02
N PRO A 443 2.54 24.73 -21.89
CA PRO A 443 2.92 26.10 -21.59
C PRO A 443 2.21 26.51 -20.30
N ARG A 444 2.95 27.15 -19.38
CA ARG A 444 2.36 27.73 -18.18
C ARG A 444 1.62 29.00 -18.60
N ASP A 445 0.32 28.85 -18.89
CA ASP A 445 -0.51 29.98 -19.28
C ASP A 445 -0.42 31.09 -18.22
N ARG A 446 -0.11 32.32 -18.68
CA ARG A 446 -0.11 33.53 -17.86
C ARG A 446 -1.56 33.95 -17.57
N ALA A 447 -2.29 33.16 -16.79
CA ALA A 447 -3.66 33.46 -16.39
C ALA A 447 -3.98 32.81 -15.03
N GLY A 448 -4.24 33.64 -14.01
CA GLY A 448 -4.87 33.21 -12.76
C GLY A 448 -3.99 33.13 -11.51
N ASN A 449 -3.40 34.27 -11.10
CA ASN A 449 -3.92 35.06 -9.98
C ASN A 449 -3.23 36.43 -9.94
#